data_AF-I3TDK5-F1
#
_entry.id   AF-I3TDK5-F1
#
_cell.length_a   1.000
_cell.length_b   1.000
_cell.length_c   1.000
_cell.angle_alpha   90.00
_cell.angle_beta   90.00
_cell.angle_gamma   90.00
#
_symmetry.space_group_name_H-M   'P 1'
#
loop_
_entity.id
_entity.type
_entity.pdbx_description
1 polymer ?
#
loop_
_entity_poly.entity_id
_entity_poly.type
_entity_poly.pdbx_seq_one_letter_code
_entity_poly.pdbx_strand_id
1 'polypeptide(L)'
;MGLNLDNIKDDDMEEIALRVEEAIRDFIDEKARGLVEADVIVRLEKTTERVNVVIDVRLRGGVTGGALDIDTLLRDSVNVGKRKFEELICKYAKGTT
;
A
#
# COMPACT_ATOMS: atom_id res chain seq x y z
N MET A 1 10.90 12.61 16.26
CA MET A 1 10.48 11.37 16.93
C MET A 1 11.13 10.22 16.15
N GLY A 2 12.09 9.52 16.74
CA GLY A 2 12.70 8.34 16.10
C GLY A 2 11.76 7.15 16.25
N LEU A 3 11.37 6.53 15.14
CA LEU A 3 10.67 5.25 15.16
C LEU A 3 11.69 4.18 15.56
N ASN A 4 11.40 3.40 16.59
CA ASN A 4 12.26 2.28 16.96
C ASN A 4 11.94 1.08 16.07
N LEU A 5 12.68 0.94 14.97
CA LEU A 5 12.43 -0.06 13.93
C LEU A 5 12.89 -1.47 14.35
N ASP A 6 13.69 -1.60 15.41
CA ASP A 6 14.10 -2.91 15.97
C ASP A 6 12.92 -3.73 16.47
N ASN A 7 11.84 -3.08 16.90
CA ASN A 7 10.65 -3.76 17.42
C ASN A 7 9.76 -4.40 16.34
N ILE A 8 10.02 -4.13 15.06
CA ILE A 8 9.22 -4.66 13.95
C ILE A 8 9.82 -6.00 13.52
N LYS A 9 9.09 -7.09 13.77
CA LYS A 9 9.49 -8.45 13.38
C LYS A 9 9.15 -8.71 11.91
N ASP A 10 9.71 -9.78 11.36
CA ASP A 10 9.39 -10.20 9.98
C ASP A 10 7.90 -10.48 9.80
N ASP A 11 7.25 -11.14 10.77
CA ASP A 11 5.79 -11.35 10.76
C ASP A 11 5.00 -10.03 10.73
N ASP A 12 5.45 -9.01 11.48
CA ASP A 12 4.81 -7.69 11.48
C ASP A 12 4.97 -7.02 10.11
N MET A 13 6.12 -7.21 9.44
CA MET A 13 6.34 -6.69 8.09
C MET A 13 5.44 -7.36 7.07
N GLU A 14 5.26 -8.67 7.12
CA GLU A 14 4.33 -9.38 6.25
C GLU A 14 2.89 -8.90 6.47
N GLU A 15 2.47 -8.72 7.73
CA GLU A 15 1.13 -8.18 8.03
C GLU A 15 0.96 -6.75 7.50
N ILE A 16 1.96 -5.88 7.69
CA ILE A 16 1.92 -4.51 7.17
C ILE A 16 1.82 -4.53 5.64
N ALA A 17 2.62 -5.35 4.96
CA ALA A 17 2.59 -5.46 3.51
C ALA A 17 1.21 -5.89 3.01
N LEU A 18 0.63 -6.94 3.61
CA LEU A 18 -0.71 -7.43 3.28
C LEU A 18 -1.76 -6.34 3.46
N ARG A 19 -1.76 -5.64 4.60
CA ARG A 19 -2.75 -4.59 4.89
C ARG A 19 -2.63 -3.37 4.00
N VAL A 20 -1.41 -3.04 3.55
CA VAL A 20 -1.19 -1.99 2.56
C VAL A 20 -1.70 -2.43 1.19
N GLU A 21 -1.45 -3.68 0.79
CA GLU A 21 -1.96 -4.26 -0.46
C GLU A 21 -3.49 -4.26 -0.50
N GLU A 22 -4.14 -4.72 0.58
CA GLU A 22 -5.60 -4.71 0.72
C GLU A 22 -6.16 -3.29 0.59
N ALA A 23 -5.59 -2.32 1.30
CA ALA A 23 -6.06 -0.93 1.25
C ALA A 23 -5.97 -0.32 -0.16
N ILE A 24 -4.94 -0.68 -0.92
CA ILE A 24 -4.79 -0.22 -2.32
C ILE A 24 -5.85 -0.90 -3.20
N ARG A 25 -6.06 -2.22 -3.05
CA ARG A 25 -7.06 -2.96 -3.82
C ARG A 25 -8.47 -2.45 -3.56
N ASP A 26 -8.83 -2.26 -2.30
CA ASP A 26 -10.13 -1.72 -1.90
C ASP A 26 -10.37 -0.34 -2.51
N PHE A 27 -9.36 0.53 -2.49
CA PHE A 27 -9.43 1.85 -3.12
C PHE A 27 -9.64 1.75 -4.64
N ILE A 28 -8.91 0.88 -5.32
CA ILE A 28 -9.04 0.70 -6.77
C ILE A 28 -10.42 0.17 -7.12
N ASP A 29 -10.91 -0.84 -6.39
CA ASP A 29 -12.22 -1.44 -6.62
C ASP A 29 -13.35 -0.42 -6.40
N GLU A 30 -13.27 0.41 -5.34
CA GLU A 30 -14.23 1.47 -5.07
C GLU A 30 -14.28 2.52 -6.20
N LYS A 31 -13.10 2.93 -6.69
CA LYS A 31 -12.99 4.00 -7.71
C LYS A 31 -13.30 3.51 -9.11
N ALA A 32 -12.81 2.32 -9.46
CA ALA A 32 -13.00 1.75 -10.78
C ALA A 32 -14.33 1.00 -10.89
N ARG A 33 -14.99 0.65 -9.78
CA ARG A 33 -16.28 -0.09 -9.77
C ARG A 33 -16.22 -1.37 -10.61
N GLY A 34 -15.13 -2.12 -10.49
CA GLY A 34 -14.89 -3.33 -11.27
C GLY A 34 -14.60 -3.12 -12.77
N LEU A 35 -14.38 -1.89 -13.23
CA LEU A 35 -14.02 -1.60 -14.63
C LEU A 35 -12.57 -1.95 -14.98
N VAL A 36 -11.73 -2.16 -13.96
CA VAL A 36 -10.32 -2.55 -14.10
C VAL A 36 -10.01 -3.70 -13.16
N GLU A 37 -9.15 -4.60 -13.62
CA GLU A 37 -8.49 -5.58 -12.78
C GLU A 37 -7.18 -4.99 -12.26
N ALA A 38 -6.94 -5.13 -10.96
CA ALA A 38 -5.74 -4.61 -10.30
C ALA A 38 -4.85 -5.73 -9.80
N ASP A 39 -3.60 -5.74 -10.26
CA ASP A 39 -2.52 -6.54 -9.71
C ASP A 39 -1.67 -5.60 -8.84
N VAL A 40 -1.73 -5.80 -7.53
CA VAL A 40 -1.03 -4.99 -6.53
C VAL A 40 -0.05 -5.89 -5.82
N ILE A 41 1.21 -5.46 -5.78
CA ILE A 41 2.30 -6.14 -5.08
C ILE A 41 2.93 -5.14 -4.13
N VAL A 42 2.91 -5.45 -2.84
CA VAL A 42 3.59 -4.65 -1.82
C VAL A 42 4.74 -5.46 -1.22
N ARG A 43 5.91 -4.85 -1.10
CA ARG A 43 7.08 -5.45 -0.47
C ARG A 43 7.68 -4.49 0.54
N LEU A 44 8.10 -5.01 1.68
CA LEU A 44 8.84 -4.27 2.68
C LEU A 44 10.29 -4.76 2.71
N GLU A 45 11.21 -3.80 2.80
CA GLU A 45 12.63 -4.08 2.94
C GLU A 45 13.13 -3.36 4.19
N LYS A 46 13.55 -4.13 5.19
CA LYS A 46 14.15 -3.61 6.41
C LYS A 46 15.65 -3.59 6.28
N THR A 47 16.22 -2.41 6.52
CA THR A 47 17.64 -2.18 6.76
C THR A 47 17.83 -1.83 8.24
N THR A 48 19.09 -1.77 8.70
CA THR A 48 19.41 -1.45 10.11
C THR A 48 18.79 -0.14 10.60
N GLU A 49 18.58 0.84 9.73
CA GLU A 49 18.11 2.18 10.12
C GLU A 49 16.76 2.57 9.50
N ARG A 50 16.24 1.80 8.54
CA ARG A 50 15.07 2.19 7.74
C ARG A 50 14.26 0.98 7.30
N VAL A 51 12.94 1.17 7.24
CA VAL A 51 12.03 0.27 6.53
C VAL A 51 11.58 0.97 5.27
N ASN A 52 11.86 0.36 4.13
CA ASN A 52 11.41 0.81 2.82
C ASN A 52 10.16 0.03 2.42
N VAL A 53 9.23 0.71 1.76
CA VAL A 53 8.06 0.09 1.14
C VAL A 53 8.15 0.26 -0.37
N VAL A 54 7.99 -0.83 -1.10
CA VAL A 54 7.91 -0.87 -2.56
C VAL A 54 6.50 -1.29 -2.93
N ILE A 55 5.84 -0.44 -3.73
CA ILE A 55 4.46 -0.65 -4.19
C ILE A 55 4.49 -0.72 -5.71
N ASP A 56 4.18 -1.88 -6.28
CA ASP A 56 3.93 -2.06 -7.72
C ASP A 56 2.41 -2.21 -7.92
N VAL A 57 1.83 -1.34 -8.74
CA VAL A 57 0.40 -1.37 -9.08
C VAL A 57 0.30 -1.47 -10.59
N ARG A 58 -0.33 -2.55 -11.06
CA ARG A 58 -0.64 -2.75 -12.47
C ARG A 58 -2.15 -2.83 -12.62
N LEU A 59 -2.67 -1.96 -13.46
CA LEU A 59 -4.08 -1.97 -13.84
C LEU A 59 -4.20 -2.62 -15.21
N ARG A 60 -5.13 -3.56 -15.35
CA ARG A 60 -5.51 -4.18 -16.63
C ARG A 60 -7.00 -3.93 -16.85
N GLY A 61 -7.39 -3.69 -18.10
CA GLY A 61 -8.76 -3.32 -18.42
C GLY A 61 -8.99 -1.82 -18.46
N GLY A 62 -10.24 -1.42 -18.66
CA GLY A 62 -10.63 -0.07 -19.09
C GLY A 62 -10.84 -0.01 -20.59
N VAL A 63 -12.07 -0.28 -21.06
CA VAL A 63 -12.45 0.11 -22.41
C VAL A 63 -13.93 0.46 -22.54
N THR A 64 -14.14 1.58 -23.23
CA THR A 64 -15.37 2.14 -23.81
C THR A 64 -16.36 2.83 -22.86
N GLY A 65 -16.32 4.18 -22.87
CA GLY A 65 -17.50 4.99 -22.52
C GLY A 65 -17.32 6.04 -21.43
N GLY A 66 -16.22 6.03 -20.68
CA GLY A 66 -15.94 7.03 -19.66
C GLY A 66 -14.45 7.30 -19.54
N ALA A 67 -14.06 8.57 -19.45
CA ALA A 67 -12.68 8.98 -19.21
C ALA A 67 -12.28 8.63 -17.77
N LEU A 68 -12.08 7.34 -17.49
CA LEU A 68 -11.44 6.91 -16.26
C LEU A 68 -9.97 7.34 -16.38
N ASP A 69 -9.57 8.31 -15.56
CA ASP A 69 -8.20 8.79 -15.52
C ASP A 69 -7.33 7.78 -14.78
N ILE A 70 -6.78 6.83 -15.56
CA ILE A 70 -5.92 5.74 -15.08
C ILE A 70 -4.68 6.29 -14.37
N ASP A 71 -4.10 7.38 -14.88
CA ASP A 71 -2.93 8.03 -14.27
C ASP A 71 -3.27 8.59 -12.89
N THR A 72 -4.42 9.26 -12.75
CA THR A 72 -4.90 9.74 -11.45
C THR A 72 -5.21 8.57 -10.51
N LEU A 73 -5.86 7.51 -11.00
CA LEU A 73 -6.15 6.32 -10.20
C LEU A 73 -4.87 5.67 -9.67
N LEU A 74 -3.87 5.45 -10.53
CA LEU A 74 -2.56 4.90 -10.13
C LEU A 74 -1.86 5.77 -9.08
N ARG A 75 -1.85 7.09 -9.29
CA ARG A 75 -1.23 8.03 -8.36
C ARG A 75 -1.91 7.99 -6.99
N ASP A 76 -3.22 8.00 -6.98
CA ASP A 76 -4.00 7.98 -5.75
C ASP A 76 -3.88 6.63 -5.03
N SER A 77 -3.84 5.52 -5.77
CA SER A 77 -3.56 4.18 -5.22
C SER A 77 -2.23 4.12 -4.47
N VAL A 78 -1.15 4.64 -5.07
CA VAL A 78 0.16 4.71 -4.40
C VAL A 78 0.11 5.62 -3.17
N ASN A 79 -0.60 6.75 -3.23
CA ASN A 79 -0.76 7.65 -2.08
C ASN A 79 -1.53 6.99 -0.93
N VAL A 80 -2.57 6.21 -1.23
CA VAL A 80 -3.32 5.41 -0.24
C VAL A 80 -2.39 4.38 0.41
N GLY A 81 -1.63 3.64 -0.40
CA GLY A 81 -0.66 2.67 0.09
C GLY A 81 0.38 3.31 1.03
N LYS A 82 0.96 4.45 0.63
CA LYS A 82 1.90 5.20 1.47
C LYS A 82 1.29 5.63 2.80
N ARG A 83 0.10 6.23 2.78
CA ARG A 83 -0.59 6.66 4.01
C ARG A 83 -0.89 5.48 4.92
N LYS A 84 -1.33 4.35 4.36
CA LYS A 84 -1.62 3.15 5.13
C LYS A 84 -0.36 2.57 5.76
N PHE A 85 0.74 2.53 5.01
CA PHE A 85 2.05 2.14 5.51
C PHE A 85 2.51 3.03 6.66
N GLU A 86 2.43 4.36 6.51
CA GLU A 86 2.82 5.32 7.56
C GLU A 86 1.97 5.16 8.84
N GLU A 87 0.66 4.90 8.70
CA GLU A 87 -0.23 4.62 9.83
C GLU A 87 0.20 3.35 10.58
N LEU A 88 0.41 2.26 9.84
CA LEU A 88 0.73 0.96 10.42
C LEU A 88 2.14 0.96 11.02
N ILE A 89 3.15 1.43 10.31
CA ILE A 89 4.53 1.47 10.81
C ILE A 89 4.62 2.29 12.10
N CYS A 90 3.85 3.37 12.23
CA CYS A 90 3.77 4.14 13.46
C CYS A 90 3.13 3.37 14.61
N LYS A 91 2.13 2.51 14.36
CA LYS A 91 1.50 1.67 15.38
C LYS A 91 2.49 0.62 15.90
N TYR A 92 3.14 -0.11 14.99
CA TYR A 92 4.11 -1.16 15.38
C TYR A 92 5.37 -0.58 16.02
N ALA A 93 5.91 0.53 15.49
CA ALA A 93 7.11 1.16 16.05
C ALA A 93 6.89 1.84 17.40
N LYS A 94 5.66 2.25 17.74
CA LYS A 94 5.34 2.82 19.05
C LYS A 94 5.21 1.76 20.15
N GLY A 95 5.20 0.47 19.79
CA GLY A 95 4.85 -0.61 20.69
C GLY A 95 3.37 -0.50 21.01
N THR A 96 2.57 -1.44 20.52
CA THR A 96 1.19 -1.60 21.00
C THR A 96 1.25 -1.82 22.51
N THR A 97 0.80 -0.81 23.28
CA THR A 97 0.66 -0.87 24.74
C THR A 97 -0.35 -1.94 25.13
#